data_AF-A0A9D5BKB3-F1
#
_entry.id   AF-A0A9D5BKB3-F1
#
_cell.length_a   1.000
_cell.length_b   1.000
_cell.length_c   1.000
_cell.angle_alpha   90.00
_cell.angle_beta   90.00
_cell.angle_gamma   90.00
#
_symmetry.space_group_name_H-M   'P 1'
#
loop_
_entity.id
_entity.type
_entity.pdbx_description
1 polymer ?
#
loop_
_entity_poly.entity_id
_entity_poly.type
_entity_poly.pdbx_seq_one_letter_code
_entity_poly.pdbx_strand_id
1 'polypeptide(L)'
;MFSKVRSLHLFNSNLSDESLPKFLTLFANVQKLDLSANHFTILPECLKDCDFLYKLCLDDCKNLKEIRGIPPNLKYFSAQSCVSLTSSSRRLLLNQELHEARGTHFYFPAGTERIPDWFEHQSNGPSISFWFRNYLPSAALLLVTELNHGVDTFDCLARINLFINGYEYYVDSQEVRDWPEMKSGHAYLFDLHLHSWVLDNFRSGGINEKRVNLEEALSTNEWIHAEVTYIREMNDLLLLKCGIHIFEDKYSMENIRFNKPYKKSRFL
;
A
#
# COMPACT_ATOMS: atom_id res chain seq x y z
N MET A 1 14.48 -30.41 3.59
CA MET A 1 13.95 -29.28 2.80
C MET A 1 12.58 -29.69 2.24
N PHE A 2 11.51 -28.99 2.63
CA PHE A 2 10.15 -29.30 2.16
C PHE A 2 9.86 -28.57 0.83
N SER A 3 10.41 -29.07 -0.27
CA SER A 3 10.46 -28.36 -1.56
C SER A 3 9.11 -28.11 -2.25
N LYS A 4 8.04 -28.79 -1.83
CA LYS A 4 6.69 -28.67 -2.44
C LYS A 4 5.76 -27.69 -1.71
N VAL A 5 6.09 -27.27 -0.50
CA VAL A 5 5.19 -26.41 0.30
C VAL A 5 5.28 -24.98 -0.21
N ARG A 6 4.15 -24.43 -0.68
CA ARG A 6 4.04 -23.05 -1.20
C ARG A 6 3.28 -22.12 -0.27
N SER A 7 2.33 -22.66 0.51
CA SER A 7 1.56 -21.90 1.50
C SER A 7 1.68 -22.61 2.84
N LEU A 8 1.94 -21.86 3.89
CA LEU A 8 2.14 -22.40 5.23
C LEU A 8 1.51 -21.49 6.26
N HIS A 9 0.66 -22.09 7.10
CA HIS A 9 -0.06 -21.40 8.16
C HIS A 9 0.41 -21.96 9.50
N LEU A 10 0.98 -21.09 10.32
CA LEU A 10 1.50 -21.38 11.66
C LEU A 10 0.91 -20.40 12.66
N PHE A 11 -0.39 -20.14 12.50
CA PHE A 11 -1.15 -19.33 13.44
C PHE A 11 -0.98 -19.90 14.85
N ASN A 12 -0.63 -19.04 15.81
CA ASN A 12 -0.52 -19.39 17.23
C ASN A 12 0.21 -20.73 17.48
N SER A 13 1.39 -20.87 16.87
CA SER A 13 2.18 -22.12 16.89
C SER A 13 3.32 -22.10 17.91
N ASN A 14 3.29 -21.17 18.87
CA ASN A 14 4.32 -20.99 19.91
C ASN A 14 5.75 -20.85 19.35
N LEU A 15 5.90 -20.23 18.17
CA LEU A 15 7.21 -19.96 17.60
C LEU A 15 7.96 -18.91 18.44
N SER A 16 9.23 -19.20 18.68
CA SER A 16 10.17 -18.39 19.46
C SER A 16 11.30 -17.84 18.58
N ASP A 17 12.05 -16.87 19.10
CA ASP A 17 13.19 -16.27 18.41
C ASP A 17 14.25 -17.32 18.01
N GLU A 18 14.40 -18.42 18.76
CA GLU A 18 15.36 -19.49 18.48
C GLU A 18 14.88 -20.51 17.43
N SER A 19 13.56 -20.71 17.34
CA SER A 19 12.96 -21.72 16.45
C SER A 19 12.64 -21.16 15.08
N LEU A 20 12.29 -19.88 14.98
CA LEU A 20 11.91 -19.22 13.73
C LEU A 20 13.00 -19.27 12.64
N PRO A 21 14.29 -19.00 12.92
CA PRO A 21 15.32 -19.11 11.88
C PRO A 21 15.48 -20.55 11.36
N LYS A 22 15.46 -21.54 12.25
CA LYS A 22 15.55 -22.96 11.89
C LYS A 22 14.37 -23.35 11.01
N PHE A 23 13.18 -22.84 11.34
CA PHE A 23 11.99 -23.05 10.54
C PHE A 23 12.13 -22.47 9.12
N LEU A 24 12.50 -21.18 9.00
CA LEU A 24 12.61 -20.51 7.70
C LEU A 24 13.59 -21.22 6.75
N THR A 25 14.71 -21.74 7.27
CA THR A 25 15.67 -22.53 6.47
C THR A 25 15.12 -23.85 5.94
N LEU A 26 14.19 -24.49 6.68
CA LEU A 26 13.56 -25.74 6.24
C LEU A 26 12.53 -25.54 5.12
N PHE A 27 11.98 -24.33 5.04
CA PHE A 27 10.85 -23.92 4.20
C PHE A 27 11.21 -22.81 3.20
N ALA A 28 12.44 -22.81 2.68
CA ALA A 28 12.96 -21.78 1.77
C ALA A 28 12.12 -21.54 0.49
N ASN A 29 11.29 -22.50 0.06
CA ASN A 29 10.46 -22.39 -1.15
C ASN A 29 9.03 -21.87 -0.90
N VAL A 30 8.69 -21.53 0.35
CA VAL A 30 7.38 -21.02 0.73
C VAL A 30 7.15 -19.65 0.10
N GLN A 31 5.95 -19.47 -0.43
CA GLN A 31 5.51 -18.27 -1.11
C GLN A 31 4.54 -17.43 -0.28
N LYS A 32 3.72 -18.10 0.55
CA LYS A 32 2.79 -17.49 1.50
C LYS A 32 3.05 -18.05 2.89
N LEU A 33 3.38 -17.19 3.84
CA LEU A 33 3.66 -17.58 5.20
C LEU A 33 2.77 -16.77 6.15
N ASP A 34 2.02 -17.47 6.98
CA ASP A 34 1.22 -16.88 8.05
C ASP A 34 1.79 -17.32 9.39
N LEU A 35 2.33 -16.35 10.14
CA LEU A 35 2.91 -16.48 11.47
C LEU A 35 2.09 -15.71 12.51
N SER A 36 0.83 -15.38 12.20
CA SER A 36 0.00 -14.54 13.06
C SER A 36 -0.18 -15.15 14.46
N ALA A 37 -0.41 -14.28 15.46
CA ALA A 37 -0.61 -14.63 16.86
C ALA A 37 0.52 -15.47 17.51
N ASN A 38 1.78 -15.29 17.08
CA ASN A 38 2.94 -15.89 17.75
C ASN A 38 3.61 -14.92 18.74
N HIS A 39 4.57 -15.44 19.51
CA HIS A 39 5.18 -14.73 20.66
C HIS A 39 6.65 -14.34 20.47
N PHE A 40 7.23 -14.57 19.29
CA PHE A 40 8.59 -14.12 18.97
C PHE A 40 8.68 -12.60 19.05
N THR A 41 9.87 -12.11 19.40
CA THR A 41 10.17 -10.69 19.53
C THR A 41 10.93 -10.14 18.34
N ILE A 42 11.57 -11.02 17.55
CA ILE A 42 12.44 -10.65 16.44
C ILE A 42 12.06 -11.46 15.19
N LEU A 43 11.84 -10.77 14.08
CA LEU A 43 11.92 -11.39 12.76
C LEU A 43 13.38 -11.42 12.29
N PRO A 44 13.93 -12.63 12.01
CA PRO A 44 15.35 -12.81 11.81
C PRO A 44 15.83 -12.31 10.45
N GLU A 45 17.13 -12.06 10.36
CA GLU A 45 17.78 -11.58 9.14
C GLU A 45 17.74 -12.58 7.98
N CYS A 46 17.66 -13.89 8.27
CA CYS A 46 17.55 -14.94 7.24
C CYS A 46 16.27 -14.85 6.38
N LEU A 47 15.32 -13.98 6.72
CA LEU A 47 14.21 -13.63 5.82
C LEU A 47 14.69 -13.00 4.51
N LYS A 48 15.87 -12.37 4.49
CA LYS A 48 16.50 -11.85 3.27
C LYS A 48 16.80 -12.96 2.26
N ASP A 49 16.94 -14.20 2.72
CA ASP A 49 17.22 -15.37 1.89
C ASP A 49 15.94 -16.10 1.43
N CYS A 50 14.75 -15.60 1.81
CA CYS A 50 13.46 -16.18 1.42
C CYS A 50 13.00 -15.65 0.06
N ASP A 51 13.72 -16.02 -1.01
CA ASP A 51 13.52 -15.49 -2.37
C ASP A 51 12.11 -15.69 -2.93
N PHE A 52 11.40 -16.74 -2.52
CA PHE A 52 10.08 -17.06 -3.05
C PHE A 52 8.93 -16.42 -2.25
N LEU A 53 9.23 -15.86 -1.07
CA LEU A 53 8.21 -15.37 -0.14
C LEU A 53 7.65 -14.04 -0.63
N TYR A 54 6.42 -14.06 -1.13
CA TYR A 54 5.73 -12.87 -1.61
C TYR A 54 4.59 -12.40 -0.70
N LYS A 55 4.12 -13.24 0.24
CA LYS A 55 3.12 -12.87 1.26
C LYS A 55 3.53 -13.33 2.64
N LEU A 56 3.62 -12.39 3.59
CA LEU A 56 3.91 -12.63 5.00
C LEU A 56 2.84 -11.98 5.89
N CYS A 57 2.18 -12.79 6.72
CA CYS A 57 1.21 -12.34 7.71
C CYS A 57 1.76 -12.57 9.12
N LEU A 58 1.71 -11.53 9.96
CA LEU A 58 2.26 -11.46 11.30
C LEU A 58 1.25 -10.83 12.27
N ASP A 59 -0.01 -10.76 11.87
CA ASP A 59 -1.04 -10.07 12.62
C ASP A 59 -1.11 -10.61 14.06
N ASP A 60 -1.41 -9.76 15.01
CA ASP A 60 -1.50 -10.09 16.44
C ASP A 60 -0.21 -10.67 17.08
N CYS A 61 0.97 -10.50 16.45
CA CYS A 61 2.26 -10.77 17.09
C CYS A 61 2.64 -9.61 18.04
N LYS A 62 1.91 -9.49 19.15
CA LYS A 62 1.99 -8.34 20.09
C LYS A 62 3.37 -8.11 20.71
N ASN A 63 4.22 -9.15 20.74
CA ASN A 63 5.58 -9.09 21.28
C ASN A 63 6.64 -8.77 20.22
N LEU A 64 6.28 -8.73 18.93
CA LEU A 64 7.21 -8.43 17.84
C LEU A 64 7.70 -6.99 17.95
N LYS A 65 9.01 -6.83 18.13
CA LYS A 65 9.69 -5.54 18.30
C LYS A 65 10.55 -5.20 17.10
N GLU A 66 11.33 -6.17 16.64
CA GLU A 66 12.39 -5.96 15.66
C GLU A 66 12.13 -6.75 14.38
N ILE A 67 12.34 -6.08 13.24
CA ILE A 67 12.40 -6.71 11.92
C ILE A 67 13.81 -6.53 11.39
N ARG A 68 14.56 -7.62 11.25
CA ARG A 68 15.97 -7.58 10.82
C ARG A 68 16.18 -7.93 9.35
N GLY A 69 15.15 -8.45 8.68
CA GLY A 69 15.21 -8.81 7.26
C GLY A 69 13.86 -8.68 6.59
N ILE A 70 13.87 -8.23 5.34
CA ILE A 70 12.71 -8.20 4.46
C ILE A 70 13.02 -9.10 3.26
N PRO A 71 12.15 -10.06 2.91
CA PRO A 71 12.33 -10.87 1.71
C PRO A 71 12.39 -10.01 0.43
N PRO A 72 13.25 -10.36 -0.53
CA PRO A 72 13.51 -9.54 -1.72
C PRO A 72 12.32 -9.48 -2.69
N ASN A 73 11.42 -10.46 -2.66
CA ASN A 73 10.21 -10.50 -3.50
C ASN A 73 8.92 -10.32 -2.69
N LEU A 74 9.01 -9.80 -1.46
CA LEU A 74 7.84 -9.57 -0.64
C LEU A 74 6.94 -8.51 -1.28
N LYS A 75 5.67 -8.88 -1.52
CA LYS A 75 4.61 -8.00 -2.02
C LYS A 75 3.59 -7.68 -0.94
N TYR A 76 3.18 -8.67 -0.16
CA TYR A 76 2.18 -8.50 0.89
C TYR A 76 2.82 -8.69 2.27
N PHE A 77 2.70 -7.67 3.11
CA PHE A 77 3.14 -7.70 4.48
C PHE A 77 2.02 -7.20 5.39
N SER A 78 1.61 -8.02 6.35
CA SER A 78 0.66 -7.59 7.38
C SER A 78 1.27 -7.86 8.74
N ALA A 79 1.31 -6.86 9.59
CA ALA A 79 1.70 -6.92 10.99
C ALA A 79 0.71 -6.11 11.83
N GLN A 80 -0.58 -6.21 11.50
CA GLN A 80 -1.63 -5.50 12.22
C GLN A 80 -1.64 -5.90 13.69
N SER A 81 -1.91 -4.94 14.57
CA SER A 81 -1.93 -5.17 16.02
C SER A 81 -0.59 -5.64 16.62
N CYS A 82 0.54 -5.51 15.90
CA CYS A 82 1.91 -5.69 16.43
C CYS A 82 2.39 -4.47 17.22
N VAL A 83 1.72 -4.19 18.34
CA VAL A 83 1.86 -2.92 19.10
C VAL A 83 3.26 -2.64 19.66
N SER A 84 4.12 -3.65 19.77
CA SER A 84 5.48 -3.51 20.30
C SER A 84 6.53 -3.15 19.24
N LEU A 85 6.14 -2.98 17.97
CA LEU A 85 7.09 -2.66 16.89
C LEU A 85 7.88 -1.40 17.24
N THR A 86 9.19 -1.47 17.03
CA THR A 86 10.08 -0.33 17.26
C THR A 86 10.01 0.68 16.12
N SER A 87 10.42 1.92 16.38
CA SER A 87 10.56 2.95 15.34
C SER A 87 11.53 2.53 14.23
N SER A 88 12.61 1.82 14.57
CA SER A 88 13.56 1.27 13.60
C SER A 88 12.89 0.29 12.64
N SER A 89 12.06 -0.63 13.15
CA SER A 89 11.30 -1.56 12.31
C SER A 89 10.30 -0.84 11.40
N ARG A 90 9.56 0.14 11.93
CA ARG A 90 8.63 0.94 11.12
C ARG A 90 9.33 1.71 10.01
N ARG A 91 10.51 2.29 10.29
CA ARG A 91 11.32 2.99 9.29
C ARG A 91 11.83 2.06 8.20
N LEU A 92 12.19 0.82 8.54
CA LEU A 92 12.55 -0.20 7.55
C LEU A 92 11.37 -0.51 6.63
N LEU A 93 10.15 -0.62 7.18
CA LEU A 93 8.92 -0.86 6.42
C LEU A 93 8.41 0.35 5.62
N LEU A 94 8.96 1.54 5.84
CA LEU A 94 8.65 2.79 5.12
C LEU A 94 9.77 3.23 4.17
N ASN A 95 10.75 2.36 3.95
CA ASN A 95 11.89 2.66 3.08
C ASN A 95 11.43 2.78 1.62
N GLN A 96 11.81 3.87 0.94
CA GLN A 96 11.39 4.14 -0.44
C GLN A 96 11.79 3.02 -1.42
N GLU A 97 13.04 2.53 -1.36
CA GLU A 97 13.57 1.48 -2.26
C GLU A 97 12.79 0.16 -2.12
N LEU A 98 12.13 -0.06 -0.97
CA LEU A 98 11.29 -1.24 -0.76
C LEU A 98 9.99 -1.19 -1.57
N HIS A 99 9.55 0.00 -1.96
CA HIS A 99 8.22 0.24 -2.55
C HIS A 99 8.26 0.69 -4.01
N GLU A 100 9.41 1.14 -4.49
CA GLU A 100 9.60 1.50 -5.90
C GLU A 100 9.33 0.29 -6.81
N ALA A 101 8.21 0.33 -7.54
CA ALA A 101 7.81 -0.61 -8.58
C ALA A 101 7.72 -2.10 -8.17
N ARG A 102 7.60 -2.40 -6.87
CA ARG A 102 7.54 -3.78 -6.34
C ARG A 102 6.13 -4.35 -6.18
N GLY A 103 5.06 -3.56 -6.35
CA GLY A 103 3.69 -4.02 -6.13
C GLY A 103 3.37 -4.27 -4.65
N THR A 104 3.98 -3.50 -3.76
CA THR A 104 3.92 -3.77 -2.31
C THR A 104 2.67 -3.23 -1.63
N HIS A 105 2.15 -4.03 -0.69
CA HIS A 105 0.97 -3.79 0.13
C HIS A 105 1.32 -4.10 1.59
N PHE A 106 1.57 -3.06 2.39
CA PHE A 106 2.17 -3.18 3.72
C PHE A 106 1.27 -2.57 4.78
N TYR A 107 0.92 -3.34 5.81
CA TYR A 107 0.03 -2.92 6.90
C TYR A 107 0.70 -3.14 8.24
N PHE A 108 0.84 -2.09 9.06
CA PHE A 108 1.50 -2.18 10.36
C PHE A 108 1.10 -1.01 11.27
N PRO A 109 1.23 -1.13 12.60
CA PRO A 109 1.02 -0.03 13.53
C PRO A 109 1.82 1.21 13.14
N ALA A 110 1.13 2.34 13.05
CA ALA A 110 1.77 3.64 12.93
C ALA A 110 2.33 4.03 14.31
N GLY A 111 3.53 4.60 14.34
CA GLY A 111 4.00 5.28 15.53
C GLY A 111 3.58 6.75 15.52
N THR A 112 4.26 7.55 16.33
CA THR A 112 4.07 9.00 16.36
C THR A 112 4.89 9.73 15.30
N GLU A 113 5.57 8.98 14.41
CA GLU A 113 6.37 9.55 13.34
C GLU A 113 5.52 10.27 12.30
N ARG A 114 6.12 11.29 11.66
CA ARG A 114 5.51 11.96 10.50
C ARG A 114 5.57 11.04 9.28
N ILE A 115 4.69 11.29 8.32
CA ILE A 115 4.79 10.70 6.98
C ILE A 115 6.19 11.01 6.41
N PRO A 116 6.91 10.01 5.87
CA PRO A 116 8.24 10.23 5.30
C PRO A 116 8.26 11.32 4.21
N ASP A 117 9.36 12.07 4.14
CA ASP A 117 9.49 13.21 3.21
C ASP A 117 9.47 12.80 1.73
N TRP A 118 9.73 11.52 1.41
CA TRP A 118 9.65 11.00 0.04
C TRP A 118 8.19 10.88 -0.47
N PHE A 119 7.20 10.96 0.42
CA PHE A 119 5.83 11.28 0.01
C PHE A 119 5.70 12.79 -0.20
N GLU A 120 6.03 13.23 -1.41
CA GLU A 120 6.14 14.63 -1.81
C GLU A 120 4.85 15.44 -1.63
N HIS A 121 3.71 14.76 -1.75
CA HIS A 121 2.41 15.37 -1.53
C HIS A 121 1.67 14.67 -0.42
N GLN A 122 1.28 15.45 0.59
CA GLN A 122 0.63 14.98 1.79
C GLN A 122 -0.67 15.76 2.01
N SER A 123 -1.69 15.08 2.54
CA SER A 123 -3.01 15.64 2.80
C SER A 123 -3.55 15.10 4.13
N ASN A 124 -4.33 15.93 4.82
CA ASN A 124 -5.06 15.55 6.04
C ASN A 124 -6.56 15.29 5.75
N GLY A 125 -6.91 15.12 4.48
CA GLY A 125 -8.29 14.97 4.00
C GLY A 125 -8.68 13.52 3.72
N PRO A 126 -9.86 13.29 3.12
CA PRO A 126 -10.30 11.97 2.64
C PRO A 126 -9.81 11.64 1.22
N SER A 127 -9.00 12.52 0.63
CA SER A 127 -8.49 12.35 -0.72
C SER A 127 -7.13 13.02 -0.90
N ILE A 128 -6.46 12.58 -1.96
CA ILE A 128 -5.24 13.18 -2.49
C ILE A 128 -5.39 13.36 -3.99
N SER A 129 -5.00 14.54 -4.48
CA SER A 129 -5.21 14.92 -5.87
C SER A 129 -3.89 15.31 -6.52
N PHE A 130 -3.78 15.00 -7.81
CA PHE A 130 -2.67 15.42 -8.63
C PHE A 130 -3.13 15.59 -10.08
N TRP A 131 -2.32 16.29 -10.85
CA TRP A 131 -2.52 16.53 -12.27
C TRP A 131 -1.44 15.83 -13.04
N PHE A 132 -1.81 15.18 -14.13
CA PHE A 132 -0.89 14.50 -15.02
C PHE A 132 -1.21 14.82 -16.48
N ARG A 133 -0.27 14.52 -17.38
CA ARG A 133 -0.46 14.57 -18.84
C ARG A 133 0.45 13.55 -19.50
N ASN A 134 0.20 13.25 -20.77
CA ASN A 134 0.87 12.21 -21.59
C ASN A 134 0.61 10.76 -21.16
N TYR A 135 0.68 10.44 -19.87
CA TYR A 135 0.46 9.09 -19.35
C TYR A 135 -0.08 9.15 -17.92
N LEU A 136 -0.79 8.10 -17.51
CA LEU A 136 -1.20 7.91 -16.12
C LEU A 136 -0.07 7.24 -15.33
N PRO A 137 0.47 7.85 -14.26
CA PRO A 137 1.56 7.28 -13.49
C PRO A 137 1.11 6.11 -12.59
N SER A 138 2.07 5.32 -12.11
CA SER A 138 1.87 4.48 -10.91
C SER A 138 2.41 5.21 -9.69
N ALA A 139 1.92 4.86 -8.50
CA ALA A 139 2.20 5.63 -7.30
C ALA A 139 2.21 4.76 -6.05
N ALA A 140 3.00 5.12 -5.05
CA ALA A 140 2.83 4.62 -3.69
C ALA A 140 1.89 5.55 -2.91
N LEU A 141 0.87 4.99 -2.25
CA LEU A 141 -0.03 5.71 -1.37
C LEU A 141 0.12 5.19 0.06
N LEU A 142 0.48 6.08 0.98
CA LEU A 142 0.46 5.83 2.41
C LEU A 142 -0.80 6.45 3.01
N LEU A 143 -1.57 5.65 3.74
CA LEU A 143 -2.66 6.09 4.60
C LEU A 143 -2.29 5.82 6.05
N VAL A 144 -2.43 6.82 6.92
CA VAL A 144 -2.17 6.71 8.36
C VAL A 144 -3.45 7.08 9.09
N THR A 145 -3.96 6.14 9.88
CA THR A 145 -5.10 6.36 10.78
C THR A 145 -4.62 6.88 12.13
N GLU A 146 -5.25 7.92 12.66
CA GLU A 146 -4.94 8.40 14.01
C GLU A 146 -5.51 7.47 15.10
N LEU A 147 -4.89 7.51 16.28
CA LEU A 147 -5.33 6.77 17.46
C LEU A 147 -6.57 7.44 18.07
N ASN A 148 -7.71 6.76 18.03
CA ASN A 148 -8.90 7.20 18.76
C ASN A 148 -8.84 6.71 20.21
N HIS A 149 -8.61 7.63 21.15
CA HIS A 149 -8.47 7.34 22.59
C HIS A 149 -9.79 7.02 23.33
N GLY A 150 -10.88 6.69 22.63
CA GLY A 150 -12.19 6.63 23.30
C GLY A 150 -13.27 5.76 22.67
N VAL A 151 -12.98 4.97 21.64
CA VAL A 151 -13.98 4.03 21.09
C VAL A 151 -13.31 2.71 20.72
N ASP A 152 -13.90 1.61 21.17
CA ASP A 152 -13.53 0.26 20.76
C ASP A 152 -13.60 0.16 19.23
N THR A 153 -12.50 -0.33 18.67
CA THR A 153 -12.27 -0.74 17.27
C THR A 153 -13.47 -0.62 16.34
N PHE A 154 -13.55 0.48 15.59
CA PHE A 154 -14.32 0.49 14.35
C PHE A 154 -13.40 0.08 13.21
N ASP A 155 -13.63 -1.15 12.81
CA ASP A 155 -13.12 -1.74 11.60
C ASP A 155 -13.79 -1.10 10.38
N CYS A 156 -13.02 -0.49 9.49
CA CYS A 156 -13.55 0.02 8.22
C CYS A 156 -12.81 -0.60 7.03
N LEU A 157 -13.57 -1.06 6.04
CA LEU A 157 -12.96 -1.53 4.79
C LEU A 157 -12.35 -0.33 4.06
N ALA A 158 -11.03 -0.35 3.87
CA ALA A 158 -10.40 0.59 2.96
C ALA A 158 -10.92 0.31 1.55
N ARG A 159 -11.67 1.24 0.96
CA ARG A 159 -11.91 1.22 -0.49
C ARG A 159 -11.23 2.42 -1.11
N ILE A 160 -10.15 2.15 -1.85
CA ILE A 160 -9.49 3.15 -2.67
C ILE A 160 -10.33 3.31 -3.96
N ASN A 161 -10.69 4.54 -4.28
CA ASN A 161 -11.34 4.87 -5.54
C ASN A 161 -10.49 5.87 -6.31
N LEU A 162 -10.50 5.73 -7.63
CA LEU A 162 -9.79 6.62 -8.54
C LEU A 162 -10.82 7.42 -9.35
N PHE A 163 -10.71 8.73 -9.32
CA PHE A 163 -11.46 9.63 -10.18
C PHE A 163 -10.49 10.28 -11.17
N ILE A 164 -10.79 10.18 -12.46
CA ILE A 164 -10.04 10.88 -13.51
C ILE A 164 -10.98 11.86 -14.21
N ASN A 165 -10.66 13.15 -14.14
CA ASN A 165 -11.54 14.25 -14.59
C ASN A 165 -12.98 14.14 -14.03
N GLY A 166 -13.11 13.64 -12.80
CA GLY A 166 -14.40 13.43 -12.13
C GLY A 166 -15.13 12.13 -12.49
N TYR A 167 -14.61 11.35 -13.44
CA TYR A 167 -15.14 10.01 -13.74
C TYR A 167 -14.53 8.97 -12.81
N GLU A 168 -15.37 8.21 -12.13
CA GLU A 168 -14.96 7.10 -11.27
C GLU A 168 -14.43 5.91 -12.09
N TYR A 169 -13.33 5.31 -11.65
CA TYR A 169 -12.73 4.10 -12.18
C TYR A 169 -12.69 3.05 -11.07
N TYR A 170 -13.20 1.86 -11.37
CA TYR A 170 -13.20 0.75 -10.42
C TYR A 170 -11.78 0.27 -10.18
N VAL A 171 -11.41 0.11 -8.92
CA VAL A 171 -10.13 -0.48 -8.56
C VAL A 171 -10.36 -1.98 -8.41
N ASP A 172 -10.14 -2.74 -9.50
CA ASP A 172 -10.13 -4.21 -9.44
C ASP A 172 -8.73 -4.66 -9.00
N SER A 173 -8.60 -4.98 -7.72
CA SER A 173 -7.41 -5.62 -7.20
C SER A 173 -7.65 -7.12 -7.07
N GLN A 174 -7.68 -7.87 -8.18
CA GLN A 174 -7.70 -9.34 -8.10
C GLN A 174 -6.51 -9.91 -7.30
N GLU A 175 -5.45 -9.13 -7.10
CA GLU A 175 -4.31 -9.48 -6.25
C GLU A 175 -4.53 -9.17 -4.76
N VAL A 176 -5.34 -8.16 -4.42
CA VAL A 176 -5.77 -7.85 -3.04
C VAL A 176 -7.18 -8.43 -2.86
N ARG A 177 -7.28 -9.76 -2.80
CA ARG A 177 -8.58 -10.46 -2.71
C ARG A 177 -9.43 -10.01 -1.52
N ASP A 178 -8.81 -9.42 -0.49
CA ASP A 178 -9.48 -8.83 0.66
C ASP A 178 -8.74 -7.55 1.03
N TRP A 179 -9.35 -6.38 0.78
CA TRP A 179 -8.86 -5.12 1.34
C TRP A 179 -8.73 -5.26 2.85
N PRO A 180 -7.65 -4.76 3.47
CA PRO A 180 -7.49 -4.91 4.91
C PRO A 180 -8.59 -4.12 5.61
N GLU A 181 -9.09 -4.72 6.67
CA GLU A 181 -9.80 -4.01 7.72
C GLU A 181 -8.87 -2.94 8.31
N MET A 182 -9.26 -1.67 8.21
CA MET A 182 -8.47 -0.58 8.74
C MET A 182 -8.72 -0.43 10.24
N LYS A 183 -7.63 -0.46 10.99
CA LYS A 183 -7.55 -0.24 12.44
C LYS A 183 -7.04 1.17 12.71
N SER A 184 -7.40 1.72 13.86
CA SER A 184 -6.86 3.00 14.34
C SER A 184 -5.37 2.89 14.68
N GLY A 185 -4.60 3.97 14.51
CA GLY A 185 -3.16 3.98 14.79
C GLY A 185 -2.34 3.05 13.89
N HIS A 186 -2.75 2.85 12.63
CA HIS A 186 -2.07 1.98 11.66
C HIS A 186 -1.68 2.74 10.39
N ALA A 187 -0.62 2.26 9.76
CA ALA A 187 -0.14 2.67 8.47
C ALA A 187 -0.51 1.61 7.43
N TYR A 188 -1.06 2.06 6.32
CA TYR A 188 -1.44 1.25 5.17
C TYR A 188 -0.76 1.81 3.94
N LEU A 189 0.18 1.05 3.39
CA LEU A 189 0.89 1.42 2.19
C LEU A 189 0.43 0.55 1.01
N PHE A 190 0.05 1.21 -0.08
CA PHE A 190 -0.46 0.59 -1.29
C PHE A 190 0.37 1.00 -2.49
N ASP A 191 0.72 0.03 -3.34
CA ASP A 191 1.17 0.28 -4.70
C ASP A 191 -0.07 0.45 -5.60
N LEU A 192 -0.26 1.67 -6.08
CA LEU A 192 -1.34 2.04 -6.96
C LEU A 192 -0.92 1.80 -8.42
N HIS A 193 -1.33 0.65 -8.95
CA HIS A 193 -1.21 0.31 -10.38
C HIS A 193 -2.27 1.05 -11.23
N LEU A 194 -2.36 2.38 -11.11
CA LEU A 194 -3.43 3.20 -11.68
C LEU A 194 -3.64 2.94 -13.18
N HIS A 195 -2.56 2.79 -13.95
CA HIS A 195 -2.63 2.47 -15.37
C HIS A 195 -3.32 1.13 -15.64
N SER A 196 -2.97 0.08 -14.90
CA SER A 196 -3.61 -1.23 -15.03
C SER A 196 -5.09 -1.16 -14.67
N TRP A 197 -5.42 -0.48 -13.57
CA TRP A 197 -6.80 -0.34 -13.12
C TRP A 197 -7.68 0.32 -14.19
N VAL A 198 -7.20 1.40 -14.81
CA VAL A 198 -7.90 2.06 -15.91
C VAL A 198 -8.09 1.13 -17.12
N LEU A 199 -7.08 0.34 -17.48
CA LEU A 199 -7.19 -0.62 -18.59
C LEU A 199 -8.21 -1.73 -18.32
N ASP A 200 -8.26 -2.25 -17.09
CA ASP A 200 -9.19 -3.32 -16.73
C ASP A 200 -10.65 -2.84 -16.73
N ASN A 201 -10.90 -1.58 -16.38
CA ASN A 201 -12.22 -0.95 -16.57
C ASN A 201 -12.68 -0.97 -18.03
N PHE A 202 -11.78 -0.72 -18.99
CA PHE A 202 -12.10 -0.76 -20.42
C PHE A 202 -12.41 -2.17 -20.93
N ARG A 203 -11.77 -3.19 -20.37
CA ARG A 203 -12.01 -4.61 -20.74
C ARG A 203 -13.35 -5.12 -20.23
N SER A 204 -13.83 -4.57 -19.12
CA SER A 204 -15.02 -5.03 -18.40
C SER A 204 -16.35 -4.51 -18.99
N GLY A 205 -16.31 -3.90 -20.18
CA GLY A 205 -17.48 -3.30 -20.83
C GLY A 205 -17.84 -1.91 -20.31
N GLY A 206 -17.02 -1.33 -19.43
CA GLY A 206 -17.19 -0.01 -18.85
C GLY A 206 -16.80 1.14 -19.80
N ILE A 207 -17.76 1.55 -20.64
CA ILE A 207 -17.95 2.93 -21.17
C ILE A 207 -17.03 3.37 -22.34
N ASN A 208 -17.63 3.58 -23.52
CA ASN A 208 -16.98 4.19 -24.70
C ASN A 208 -16.56 5.66 -24.46
N GLU A 209 -17.34 6.45 -23.72
CA GLU A 209 -17.08 7.88 -23.53
C GLU A 209 -15.91 8.19 -22.56
N LYS A 210 -15.85 7.53 -21.38
CA LYS A 210 -14.74 7.69 -20.42
C LYS A 210 -13.38 7.40 -21.07
N ARG A 211 -13.34 6.32 -21.86
CA ARG A 211 -12.16 5.91 -22.60
C ARG A 211 -11.77 6.94 -23.65
N VAL A 212 -12.70 7.35 -24.51
CA VAL A 212 -12.46 8.35 -25.56
C VAL A 212 -11.99 9.68 -24.96
N ASN A 213 -12.65 10.16 -23.90
CA ASN A 213 -12.27 11.41 -23.23
C ASN A 213 -10.85 11.34 -22.63
N LEU A 214 -10.48 10.20 -22.03
CA LEU A 214 -9.14 10.03 -21.48
C LEU A 214 -8.09 9.89 -22.59
N GLU A 215 -8.35 9.09 -23.62
CA GLU A 215 -7.45 8.93 -24.78
C GLU A 215 -7.25 10.27 -25.52
N GLU A 216 -8.33 11.05 -25.69
CA GLU A 216 -8.27 12.41 -26.27
C GLU A 216 -7.40 13.33 -25.42
N ALA A 217 -7.67 13.42 -24.11
CA ALA A 217 -6.90 14.28 -23.20
C ALA A 217 -5.40 13.89 -23.12
N LEU A 218 -5.09 12.60 -23.20
CA LEU A 218 -3.72 12.09 -23.28
C LEU A 218 -3.05 12.49 -24.60
N SER A 219 -3.79 12.47 -25.72
CA SER A 219 -3.28 12.83 -27.05
C SER A 219 -3.08 14.35 -27.25
N THR A 220 -3.86 15.19 -26.58
CA THR A 220 -3.80 16.65 -26.68
C THR A 220 -2.78 17.28 -25.72
N ASN A 221 -2.10 16.47 -24.89
CA ASN A 221 -1.18 16.92 -23.85
C ASN A 221 -1.83 17.93 -22.87
N GLU A 222 -3.15 17.79 -22.68
CA GLU A 222 -3.91 18.56 -21.71
C GLU A 222 -3.68 18.03 -20.29
N TRP A 223 -3.88 18.91 -19.31
CA TRP A 223 -3.78 18.51 -17.92
C TRP A 223 -5.03 17.74 -17.49
N ILE A 224 -4.80 16.51 -17.04
CA ILE A 224 -5.82 15.60 -16.55
C ILE A 224 -5.76 15.58 -15.03
N HIS A 225 -6.91 15.71 -14.39
CA HIS A 225 -7.03 15.63 -12.94
C HIS A 225 -7.19 14.18 -12.51
N ALA A 226 -6.34 13.71 -11.60
CA ALA A 226 -6.55 12.48 -10.83
C ALA A 226 -6.85 12.84 -9.38
N GLU A 227 -7.87 12.20 -8.83
CA GLU A 227 -8.17 12.22 -7.41
C GLU A 227 -8.27 10.78 -6.91
N VAL A 228 -7.47 10.46 -5.90
CA VAL A 228 -7.55 9.19 -5.19
C VAL A 228 -8.30 9.46 -3.89
N THR A 229 -9.48 8.87 -3.76
CA THR A 229 -10.28 8.94 -2.53
C THR A 229 -10.23 7.60 -1.82
N TYR A 230 -10.56 7.61 -0.54
CA TYR A 230 -10.76 6.40 0.23
C TYR A 230 -12.09 6.50 0.96
N ILE A 231 -13.04 5.66 0.55
CA ILE A 231 -14.40 5.67 1.11
C ILE A 231 -14.39 4.99 2.47
N ARG A 232 -15.08 5.66 3.40
CA ARG A 232 -15.38 5.19 4.74
C ARG A 232 -16.86 4.83 4.72
N GLU A 233 -17.20 3.54 4.88
CA GLU A 233 -18.62 3.14 4.92
C GLU A 233 -19.33 3.58 6.22
N MET A 234 -18.62 4.14 7.22
CA MET A 234 -19.24 4.70 8.44
C MET A 234 -18.66 6.06 8.87
N ASN A 235 -19.54 6.86 9.47
CA ASN A 235 -19.46 8.30 9.76
C ASN A 235 -18.42 8.77 10.82
N ASP A 236 -17.43 7.98 11.25
CA ASP A 236 -16.66 8.31 12.46
C ASP A 236 -15.15 8.58 12.30
N LEU A 237 -14.77 9.83 12.59
CA LEU A 237 -13.70 10.33 13.49
C LEU A 237 -12.22 9.90 13.36
N LEU A 238 -11.85 8.86 12.59
CA LEU A 238 -10.42 8.67 12.25
C LEU A 238 -9.94 9.88 11.43
N LEU A 239 -9.08 10.70 12.01
CA LEU A 239 -8.26 11.64 11.26
C LEU A 239 -7.31 10.80 10.40
N LEU A 240 -7.34 11.05 9.10
CA LEU A 240 -6.52 10.35 8.12
C LEU A 240 -5.47 11.32 7.62
N LYS A 241 -4.22 10.91 7.72
CA LYS A 241 -3.12 11.54 7.01
C LYS A 241 -2.74 10.65 5.85
N CYS A 242 -2.58 11.23 4.68
CA CYS A 242 -2.12 10.48 3.53
C CYS A 242 -0.94 11.16 2.86
N GLY A 243 -0.12 10.34 2.21
CA GLY A 243 1.00 10.76 1.40
C GLY A 243 1.00 9.98 0.09
N ILE A 244 1.29 10.65 -1.02
CA ILE A 244 1.47 9.98 -2.31
C ILE A 244 2.87 10.30 -2.86
N HIS A 245 3.50 9.29 -3.41
CA HIS A 245 4.74 9.40 -4.18
C HIS A 245 4.51 8.81 -5.56
N ILE A 246 4.95 9.53 -6.59
CA ILE A 246 4.78 9.11 -7.98
C ILE A 246 6.08 8.46 -8.45
N PHE A 247 6.01 7.23 -8.95
CA PHE A 247 7.23 6.51 -9.37
C PHE A 247 7.87 7.16 -10.61
N GLU A 248 9.19 7.39 -10.54
CA GLU A 248 9.94 8.22 -11.51
C GLU A 248 10.32 7.48 -12.81
N ASP A 249 10.18 6.15 -12.87
CA ASP A 249 10.89 5.30 -13.85
C ASP A 249 10.55 5.46 -15.35
N LYS A 250 9.63 6.36 -15.73
CA LYS A 250 9.31 6.63 -17.16
C LYS A 250 9.10 8.10 -17.49
N TYR A 251 9.26 9.01 -16.53
CA TYR A 251 8.33 10.12 -16.39
C TYR A 251 9.04 11.40 -15.97
N SER A 252 9.10 12.40 -16.87
CA SER A 252 9.57 13.74 -16.49
C SER A 252 8.60 14.33 -15.47
N MET A 253 9.09 14.75 -14.30
CA MET A 253 8.33 15.50 -13.28
C MET A 253 7.65 16.75 -13.86
N GLU A 254 8.04 17.21 -15.06
CA GLU A 254 7.33 18.24 -15.82
C GLU A 254 5.88 17.88 -16.21
N ASN A 255 5.53 16.59 -16.16
CA ASN A 255 4.20 16.06 -16.52
C ASN A 255 3.34 15.72 -15.32
N ILE A 256 3.81 15.98 -14.10
CA ILE A 256 3.08 15.76 -12.85
C ILE A 256 3.03 17.07 -12.06
N ARG A 257 1.88 17.41 -11.50
CA ARG A 257 1.70 18.58 -10.63
C ARG A 257 0.71 18.31 -9.51
N PHE A 258 1.04 18.72 -8.29
CA PHE A 258 0.10 18.66 -7.17
C PHE A 258 -0.76 19.93 -7.03
N ASN A 259 -0.40 21.00 -7.73
CA ASN A 259 -1.17 22.24 -7.79
C ASN A 259 -1.94 22.34 -9.10
N LYS A 260 -3.13 22.96 -9.05
CA LYS A 260 -3.96 23.18 -10.23
C LYS A 260 -3.20 23.96 -11.31
N PRO A 261 -3.07 23.42 -12.53
CA PRO A 261 -2.35 24.10 -13.60
C PRO A 261 -3.15 25.31 -14.10
N TYR A 262 -2.45 26.39 -14.42
CA TYR A 262 -3.06 27.56 -15.05
C TYR A 262 -3.63 27.18 -16.42
N LYS A 263 -4.90 27.51 -16.67
CA LYS A 263 -5.46 27.43 -18.03
C LYS A 263 -4.72 28.45 -18.89
N LYS A 264 -4.02 28.02 -19.94
CA LYS A 264 -3.64 28.94 -21.02
C LYS A 264 -4.94 29.49 -21.58
N SER A 265 -5.13 30.80 -21.53
CA SER A 265 -6.16 31.47 -22.31
C SER A 265 -5.93 31.09 -23.78
N ARG A 266 -6.89 30.40 -24.41
CA ARG A 266 -6.94 30.33 -25.86
C ARG A 266 -7.12 31.78 -26.32
N PHE A 267 -6.06 32.38 -26.84
CA PHE A 267 -6.19 33.62 -27.60
C PHE A 267 -7.04 33.26 -28.83
N LEU A 268 -8.26 33.82 -28.87
CA LEU A 268 -9.17 33.78 -30.01
C LEU A 268 -8.57 34.56 -31.19
#